data_AF-A0A2V7WLD6-F1
#
_entry.id   AF-A0A2V7WLD6-F1
#
_cell.length_a   1.000
_cell.length_b   1.000
_cell.length_c   1.000
_cell.angle_alpha   90.00
_cell.angle_beta   90.00
_cell.angle_gamma   90.00
#
_symmetry.space_group_name_H-M   'P 1'
#
loop_
_entity.id
_entity.type
_entity.pdbx_description
1 polymer ?
#
loop_
_entity_poly.entity_id
_entity_poly.type
_entity_poly.pdbx_seq_one_letter_code
_entity_poly.pdbx_strand_id
1 'polypeptide(L)'
;MLAPVSIGPGLSLILDDVVGSILARYGPTGVDLKTESTLGLLRISYRAASDSSAAPLLIGGRIYDDRGTAGTAGMQLFVYSNGESVAPGSPLVLPGAQQNLRFRTNIGFFAMGDLLTRVRVTAVKQDGSVGGVFEFVLNDSTRSGHYVQLPMSAIPGIVGDPMTIRIEVLEGSRVGAYVVTVDQISSDTVFVQGRPTHLLN
;
A
#
# COMPACT_ATOMS: atom_id res chain seq x y z
N MET A 1 -1.04 -4.22 -22.54
CA MET A 1 -1.40 -5.42 -21.74
C MET A 1 -0.10 -6.12 -21.36
N LEU A 2 0.14 -6.38 -20.07
CA LEU A 2 1.34 -7.10 -19.62
C LEU A 2 1.26 -8.55 -20.14
N ALA A 3 2.28 -9.02 -20.86
CA ALA A 3 2.40 -10.44 -21.20
C ALA A 3 2.60 -11.25 -19.91
N PRO A 4 1.83 -12.34 -19.69
CA PRO A 4 1.96 -13.16 -18.50
C PRO A 4 3.32 -13.86 -18.46
N VAL A 5 3.93 -13.89 -17.28
CA VAL A 5 5.10 -14.73 -17.00
C VAL A 5 4.57 -16.04 -16.43
N SER A 6 4.78 -17.14 -17.15
CA SER A 6 4.32 -18.48 -16.73
C SER A 6 5.43 -19.24 -16.04
N ILE A 7 5.16 -19.75 -14.84
CA ILE A 7 6.08 -20.62 -14.08
C ILE A 7 5.43 -22.00 -14.02
N GLY A 8 6.13 -23.01 -14.54
CA GLY A 8 5.62 -24.39 -14.55
C GLY A 8 5.60 -25.01 -13.15
N PRO A 9 4.83 -26.10 -12.93
CA PRO A 9 4.81 -26.81 -11.65
C PRO A 9 6.22 -27.24 -11.22
N GLY A 10 6.57 -27.03 -9.94
CA GLY A 10 7.87 -27.39 -9.38
C GLY A 10 9.04 -26.50 -9.81
N LEU A 11 8.80 -25.48 -10.64
CA LEU A 11 9.82 -24.51 -11.04
C LEU A 11 9.77 -23.26 -10.17
N SER A 12 10.93 -22.64 -9.95
CA SER A 12 11.04 -21.33 -9.33
C SER A 12 11.58 -20.33 -10.34
N LEU A 13 11.15 -19.07 -10.20
CA LEU A 13 11.70 -17.93 -10.92
C LEU A 13 12.24 -16.95 -9.89
N ILE A 14 13.52 -16.59 -10.04
CA ILE A 14 14.19 -15.60 -9.19
C ILE A 14 14.55 -14.42 -10.09
N LEU A 15 14.18 -13.21 -9.67
CA LEU A 15 14.46 -11.97 -10.39
C LEU A 15 14.97 -10.95 -9.37
N ASP A 16 16.16 -10.41 -9.61
CA ASP A 16 16.74 -9.37 -8.74
C ASP A 16 16.09 -8.00 -8.99
N ASP A 17 15.69 -7.72 -10.24
CA ASP A 17 15.02 -6.49 -10.63
C ASP A 17 13.76 -6.82 -11.45
N VAL A 18 12.64 -7.03 -10.77
CA VAL A 18 11.34 -7.29 -11.41
C VAL A 18 10.92 -6.14 -12.32
N VAL A 19 11.24 -4.89 -11.96
CA VAL A 19 10.87 -3.71 -12.75
C VAL A 19 11.67 -3.69 -14.05
N GLY A 20 12.99 -3.79 -13.99
CA GLY A 20 13.86 -3.84 -15.16
C GLY A 20 13.67 -5.10 -16.01
N SER A 21 13.36 -6.24 -15.40
CA SER A 21 13.25 -7.53 -16.10
C SER A 21 11.89 -7.77 -16.74
N ILE A 22 10.80 -7.33 -16.09
CA ILE A 22 9.43 -7.58 -16.55
C ILE A 22 8.78 -6.29 -17.06
N LEU A 23 8.92 -5.18 -16.34
CA LEU A 23 8.12 -3.98 -16.57
C LEU A 23 8.75 -2.98 -17.54
N ALA A 24 10.09 -2.92 -17.65
CA ALA A 24 10.81 -1.94 -18.49
C ALA A 24 10.32 -1.89 -19.94
N ARG A 25 9.96 -3.04 -20.53
CA ARG A 25 9.43 -3.12 -21.91
C ARG A 25 8.03 -2.52 -22.09
N TYR A 26 7.36 -2.18 -21.00
CA TYR A 26 6.03 -1.54 -20.98
C TYR A 26 6.08 -0.12 -20.43
N GLY A 27 7.28 0.40 -20.13
CA GLY A 27 7.47 1.78 -19.72
C GLY A 27 7.07 2.76 -20.83
N PRO A 28 6.71 4.01 -20.48
CA PRO A 28 6.54 5.06 -21.48
C PRO A 28 7.80 5.25 -22.32
N THR A 29 7.64 5.58 -23.60
CA THR A 29 8.79 5.85 -24.49
C THR A 29 9.67 6.95 -23.89
N GLY A 30 10.97 6.66 -23.75
CA GLY A 30 11.95 7.61 -23.20
C GLY A 30 12.07 7.60 -21.67
N VAL A 31 11.30 6.77 -20.96
CA VAL A 31 11.44 6.56 -19.51
C VAL A 31 12.24 5.29 -19.26
N ASP A 32 13.37 5.41 -18.58
CA ASP A 32 14.14 4.27 -18.10
C ASP A 32 13.71 3.87 -16.68
N LEU A 33 12.82 2.89 -16.59
CA LEU A 33 12.31 2.38 -15.31
C LEU A 33 13.39 1.75 -14.42
N LYS A 34 14.63 1.56 -14.91
CA LYS A 34 15.76 1.07 -14.11
C LYS A 34 16.47 2.15 -13.33
N THR A 35 16.39 3.40 -13.79
CA THR A 35 17.12 4.53 -13.20
C THR A 35 16.19 5.57 -12.60
N GLU A 36 14.90 5.55 -12.97
CA GLU A 36 13.89 6.40 -12.36
C GLU A 36 13.16 5.74 -11.19
N SER A 37 12.79 6.57 -10.21
CA SER A 37 11.92 6.15 -9.10
C SER A 37 10.53 5.80 -9.63
N THR A 38 10.14 4.54 -9.50
CA THR A 38 8.81 4.05 -9.88
C THR A 38 7.95 3.79 -8.66
N LEU A 39 6.66 4.10 -8.78
CA LEU A 39 5.64 3.77 -7.78
C LEU A 39 4.57 2.92 -8.45
N GLY A 40 4.10 1.88 -7.77
CA GLY A 40 3.12 0.98 -8.34
C GLY A 40 2.77 -0.20 -7.45
N LEU A 41 2.00 -1.13 -8.02
CA LEU A 41 1.55 -2.34 -7.37
C LEU A 41 2.01 -3.55 -8.16
N LEU A 42 2.54 -4.54 -7.45
CA LEU A 42 2.72 -5.88 -8.01
C LEU A 42 1.46 -6.70 -7.73
N ARG A 43 0.61 -6.83 -8.76
CA ARG A 43 -0.56 -7.71 -8.69
C ARG A 43 -0.17 -9.13 -9.10
N ILE A 44 -0.28 -10.07 -8.15
CA ILE A 44 -0.08 -11.49 -8.39
C ILE A 44 -1.45 -12.14 -8.56
N SER A 45 -1.65 -12.84 -9.68
CA SER A 45 -2.86 -13.63 -9.93
C SER A 45 -2.45 -15.06 -10.24
N TYR A 46 -3.09 -16.00 -9.56
CA TYR A 46 -2.87 -17.43 -9.77
C TYR A 46 -4.21 -18.13 -9.94
N ARG A 47 -4.24 -19.21 -10.71
CA ARG A 47 -5.39 -20.11 -10.71
C ARG A 47 -5.22 -21.05 -9.53
N ALA A 48 -6.19 -21.04 -8.63
CA ALA A 48 -6.30 -22.05 -7.59
C ALA A 48 -6.31 -23.44 -8.25
N ALA A 49 -5.36 -24.29 -7.87
CA ALA A 49 -5.47 -25.73 -8.14
C ALA A 49 -6.62 -26.32 -7.30
N SER A 50 -7.05 -27.53 -7.63
CA SER A 50 -8.16 -28.22 -6.94
C SER A 50 -7.95 -28.38 -5.42
N ASP A 51 -6.71 -28.24 -4.95
CA ASP A 51 -6.27 -28.37 -3.57
C ASP A 51 -5.90 -27.03 -2.90
N SER A 52 -6.25 -25.87 -3.49
CA SER A 52 -5.85 -24.54 -2.96
C SER A 52 -6.32 -24.25 -1.53
N SER A 53 -7.31 -24.99 -1.03
CA SER A 53 -7.75 -24.92 0.38
C SER A 53 -6.77 -25.61 1.34
N ALA A 54 -6.02 -26.61 0.87
CA ALA A 54 -5.01 -27.35 1.64
C ALA A 54 -3.58 -26.84 1.38
N ALA A 55 -3.33 -26.21 0.23
CA ALA A 55 -2.05 -25.64 -0.16
C ALA A 55 -2.21 -24.20 -0.71
N PRO A 56 -2.44 -23.20 0.17
CA PRO A 56 -2.61 -21.82 -0.27
C PRO A 56 -1.30 -21.24 -0.83
N LEU A 57 -1.39 -20.33 -1.80
CA LEU A 57 -0.23 -19.57 -2.27
C LEU A 57 0.29 -18.68 -1.12
N LEU A 58 1.52 -18.94 -0.68
CA LEU A 58 2.20 -18.13 0.32
C LEU A 58 3.02 -17.04 -0.37
N ILE A 59 2.77 -15.79 -0.02
CA ILE A 59 3.46 -14.63 -0.58
C ILE A 59 3.98 -13.80 0.59
N GLY A 60 5.25 -13.42 0.53
CA GLY A 60 5.87 -12.45 1.44
C GLY A 60 6.55 -11.34 0.67
N GLY A 61 6.72 -10.18 1.30
CA GLY A 61 7.46 -9.06 0.71
C GLY A 61 8.38 -8.43 1.74
N ARG A 62 9.52 -7.92 1.28
CA ARG A 62 10.43 -7.10 2.08
C ARG A 62 10.92 -5.94 1.23
N ILE A 63 11.13 -4.80 1.86
CA ILE A 63 11.87 -3.69 1.26
C ILE A 63 13.14 -3.44 2.05
N TYR A 64 14.13 -2.89 1.37
CA TYR A 64 15.38 -2.44 1.96
C TYR A 64 15.63 -1.00 1.52
N ASP A 65 15.96 -0.15 2.47
CA ASP A 65 16.51 1.19 2.25
C ASP A 65 18.04 1.08 2.36
N ASP A 66 18.73 1.15 1.22
CA ASP A 66 20.20 1.14 1.16
C ASP A 66 20.73 2.55 1.43
N ARG A 67 21.39 2.71 2.58
CA ARG A 67 21.96 3.99 3.03
C ARG A 67 23.49 4.00 2.90
N GLY A 68 24.04 3.16 2.02
CA GLY A 68 25.47 3.06 1.76
C GLY A 68 26.25 2.65 3.01
N THR A 69 27.17 3.50 3.46
CA THR A 69 28.03 3.19 4.63
C THR A 69 27.28 3.12 5.96
N ALA A 70 26.05 3.65 6.03
CA ALA A 70 25.18 3.54 7.20
C ALA A 70 24.42 2.19 7.28
N GLY A 71 24.60 1.31 6.29
CA GLY A 71 23.97 -0.01 6.21
C GLY A 71 22.58 0.00 5.55
N THR A 72 21.87 -1.12 5.70
CA THR A 72 20.54 -1.32 5.11
C THR A 72 19.47 -1.39 6.19
N ALA A 73 18.38 -0.62 6.04
CA ALA A 73 17.20 -0.75 6.89
C ALA A 73 16.12 -1.57 6.17
N GLY A 74 15.72 -2.71 6.75
CA GLY A 74 14.74 -3.61 6.16
C GLY A 74 13.36 -3.49 6.81
N MET A 75 12.30 -3.67 6.02
CA MET A 75 10.92 -3.72 6.52
C MET A 75 10.13 -4.84 5.86
N GLN A 76 9.43 -5.64 6.66
CA GLN A 76 8.50 -6.66 6.17
C GLN A 76 7.22 -6.00 5.65
N LEU A 77 6.80 -6.41 4.47
CA LEU A 77 5.53 -6.03 3.87
C LEU A 77 4.53 -7.19 3.98
N PHE A 78 3.26 -6.82 4.17
CA PHE A 78 2.15 -7.75 4.09
C PHE A 78 1.52 -7.75 2.70
N VAL A 79 0.89 -8.86 2.38
CA VAL A 79 0.16 -9.07 1.13
C VAL A 79 -1.32 -8.79 1.38
N TYR A 80 -2.00 -8.33 0.33
CA TYR A 80 -3.40 -7.93 0.40
C TYR A 80 -4.24 -8.87 -0.43
N SER A 81 -5.17 -9.54 0.25
CA SER A 81 -6.26 -10.27 -0.37
C SER A 81 -7.59 -9.54 -0.13
N ASN A 82 -8.71 -10.20 -0.43
CA ASN A 82 -10.02 -9.70 -0.02
C ASN A 82 -10.16 -9.60 1.51
N GLY A 83 -9.40 -10.40 2.28
CA GLY A 83 -9.41 -10.36 3.75
C GLY A 83 -8.77 -9.12 4.36
N GLU A 84 -7.83 -8.48 3.67
CA GLU A 84 -7.08 -7.30 4.15
C GLU A 84 -7.46 -6.02 3.40
N SER A 85 -8.57 -6.06 2.66
CA SER A 85 -9.14 -4.91 1.95
C SER A 85 -10.60 -4.71 2.33
N VAL A 86 -11.16 -3.54 1.98
CA VAL A 86 -12.56 -3.22 2.25
C VAL A 86 -13.29 -2.72 1.01
N ALA A 87 -14.60 -2.94 1.00
CA ALA A 87 -15.55 -2.36 0.04
C ALA A 87 -16.38 -1.27 0.75
N PRO A 88 -17.27 -0.55 0.05
CA PRO A 88 -18.17 0.41 0.70
C PRO A 88 -18.92 -0.21 1.89
N GLY A 89 -19.00 0.56 2.99
CA GLY A 89 -19.69 0.15 4.22
C GLY A 89 -18.80 -0.50 5.29
N SER A 90 -17.51 -0.71 5.06
CA SER A 90 -16.56 -1.15 6.10
C SER A 90 -15.25 -0.36 6.01
N PRO A 91 -14.79 0.31 7.09
CA PRO A 91 -13.52 1.00 7.05
C PRO A 91 -12.33 0.07 7.29
N LEU A 92 -11.17 0.47 6.77
CA LEU A 92 -9.86 0.04 7.28
C LEU A 92 -9.44 0.97 8.41
N VAL A 93 -8.85 0.40 9.45
CA VAL A 93 -8.27 1.14 10.58
C VAL A 93 -6.77 0.85 10.66
N LEU A 94 -5.99 1.94 10.76
CA LEU A 94 -4.52 1.93 10.74
C LEU A 94 -3.99 2.76 11.92
N PRO A 95 -3.79 2.15 13.10
CA PRO A 95 -3.28 2.86 14.28
C PRO A 95 -1.80 3.21 14.16
N GLY A 96 -1.33 4.11 15.02
CA GLY A 96 0.10 4.41 15.19
C GLY A 96 0.70 5.38 14.17
N ALA A 97 -0.15 6.07 13.40
CA ALA A 97 0.28 7.13 12.52
C ALA A 97 0.66 8.36 13.35
N GLN A 98 1.81 8.97 13.07
CA GLN A 98 2.33 10.10 13.83
C GLN A 98 3.06 11.10 12.93
N GLN A 99 2.91 12.39 13.25
CA GLN A 99 3.50 13.51 12.49
C GLN A 99 4.02 14.58 13.46
N ASN A 100 5.33 14.58 13.74
CA ASN A 100 6.01 15.58 14.57
C ASN A 100 7.52 15.63 14.25
N LEU A 101 8.31 16.32 15.08
CA LEU A 101 9.76 16.46 14.87
C LEU A 101 10.49 15.12 14.86
N ARG A 102 10.01 14.12 15.61
CA ARG A 102 10.64 12.80 15.69
C ARG A 102 10.05 11.81 14.69
N PHE A 103 8.76 11.86 14.41
CA PHE A 103 8.09 10.86 13.59
C PHE A 103 7.42 11.48 12.36
N ARG A 104 7.57 10.82 11.21
CA ARG A 104 6.77 11.10 10.01
C ARG A 104 6.04 9.85 9.58
N THR A 105 4.85 10.00 9.01
CA THR A 105 4.07 8.87 8.51
C THR A 105 3.76 9.04 7.03
N ASN A 106 3.95 7.96 6.27
CA ASN A 106 3.44 7.82 4.91
C ASN A 106 2.19 6.95 4.94
N ILE A 107 1.12 7.41 4.31
CA ILE A 107 -0.16 6.72 4.20
C ILE A 107 -0.27 6.23 2.76
N GLY A 108 -0.28 4.92 2.56
CA GLY A 108 -0.44 4.30 1.26
C GLY A 108 -1.80 3.62 1.13
N PHE A 109 -2.48 3.81 0.00
CA PHE A 109 -3.71 3.07 -0.30
C PHE A 109 -3.89 2.87 -1.79
N PHE A 110 -4.62 1.82 -2.14
CA PHE A 110 -4.73 1.36 -3.52
C PHE A 110 -6.01 0.60 -3.79
N ALA A 111 -6.47 0.68 -5.04
CA ALA A 111 -7.61 -0.05 -5.54
C ALA A 111 -7.19 -1.48 -5.96
N MET A 112 -7.93 -2.47 -5.47
CA MET A 112 -7.76 -3.89 -5.81
C MET A 112 -8.33 -4.24 -7.20
N GLY A 113 -9.11 -3.34 -7.78
CA GLY A 113 -9.73 -3.47 -9.09
C GLY A 113 -9.56 -2.19 -9.92
N ASP A 114 -10.25 -2.17 -11.06
CA ASP A 114 -10.04 -1.16 -12.10
C ASP A 114 -11.15 -0.09 -12.17
N LEU A 115 -12.16 -0.17 -11.28
CA LEU A 115 -13.20 0.86 -11.21
C LEU A 115 -12.64 2.17 -10.66
N LEU A 116 -13.13 3.31 -11.15
CA LEU A 116 -12.95 4.61 -10.51
C LEU A 116 -13.36 4.47 -9.03
N THR A 117 -12.44 4.74 -8.11
CA THR A 117 -12.63 4.42 -6.69
C THR A 117 -12.42 5.64 -5.83
N ARG A 118 -13.48 6.12 -5.18
CA ARG A 118 -13.42 7.27 -4.28
C ARG A 118 -13.27 6.81 -2.84
N VAL A 119 -12.30 7.37 -2.17
CA VAL A 119 -11.88 6.99 -0.83
C VAL A 119 -11.92 8.23 0.06
N ARG A 120 -12.43 8.07 1.28
CA ARG A 120 -12.30 9.06 2.34
C ARG A 120 -11.24 8.60 3.33
N VAL A 121 -10.32 9.48 3.64
CA VAL A 121 -9.29 9.26 4.65
C VAL A 121 -9.56 10.21 5.80
N THR A 122 -9.72 9.65 6.99
CA THR A 122 -9.99 10.38 8.22
C THR A 122 -8.89 10.09 9.21
N ALA A 123 -8.30 11.13 9.80
CA ALA A 123 -7.44 10.97 10.95
C ALA A 123 -8.24 11.14 12.23
N VAL A 124 -8.17 10.14 13.09
CA VAL A 124 -8.88 10.06 14.36
C VAL A 124 -7.86 10.21 15.48
N LYS A 125 -8.05 11.23 16.33
CA LYS A 125 -7.22 11.47 17.51
C LYS A 125 -7.44 10.41 18.58
N GLN A 126 -6.58 10.38 19.59
CA GLN A 126 -6.65 9.43 20.70
C GLN A 126 -7.95 9.54 21.51
N ASP A 127 -8.55 10.74 21.56
CA ASP A 127 -9.85 10.99 22.21
C ASP A 127 -11.06 10.59 21.36
N GLY A 128 -10.83 10.05 20.16
CA GLY A 128 -11.87 9.65 19.20
C GLY A 128 -12.38 10.79 18.31
N SER A 129 -11.95 12.04 18.54
CA SER A 129 -12.34 13.16 17.70
C SER A 129 -11.63 13.15 16.35
N VAL A 130 -12.23 13.80 15.35
CA VAL A 130 -11.65 13.92 14.01
C VAL A 130 -10.57 15.00 14.01
N GLY A 131 -9.34 14.63 13.63
CA GLY A 131 -8.22 15.55 13.43
C GLY A 131 -8.16 16.15 12.03
N GLY A 132 -8.61 15.40 11.02
CA GLY A 132 -8.65 15.86 9.63
C GLY A 132 -9.34 14.85 8.72
N VAL A 133 -9.88 15.34 7.60
CA VAL A 133 -10.55 14.53 6.59
C VAL A 133 -10.14 15.02 5.21
N PHE A 134 -9.88 14.10 4.30
CA PHE A 134 -9.81 14.40 2.88
C PHE A 134 -10.35 13.23 2.07
N GLU A 135 -10.64 13.50 0.80
CA GLU A 135 -11.06 12.49 -0.15
C GLU A 135 -10.07 12.39 -1.30
N PHE A 136 -9.90 11.19 -1.81
CA PHE A 136 -9.02 10.90 -2.94
C PHE A 136 -9.74 9.98 -3.91
N VAL A 137 -9.49 10.17 -5.21
CA VAL A 137 -10.02 9.32 -6.27
C VAL A 137 -8.86 8.53 -6.86
N LEU A 138 -8.95 7.20 -6.82
CA LEU A 138 -8.06 6.26 -7.48
C LEU A 138 -8.65 5.84 -8.82
N ASN A 139 -7.78 5.38 -9.73
CA ASN A 139 -8.13 4.98 -11.10
C ASN A 139 -8.79 6.09 -11.91
N ASP A 140 -8.48 7.36 -11.62
CA ASP A 140 -8.88 8.46 -12.49
C ASP A 140 -7.88 8.54 -13.65
N SER A 141 -8.32 8.16 -14.86
CA SER A 141 -7.49 8.13 -16.06
C SER A 141 -6.79 9.45 -16.38
N THR A 142 -7.21 10.56 -15.78
CA THR A 142 -6.63 11.89 -15.97
C THR A 142 -5.76 12.37 -14.81
N ARG A 143 -5.84 11.75 -13.62
CA ARG A 143 -5.27 12.30 -12.37
C ARG A 143 -4.54 11.30 -11.49
N SER A 144 -4.93 10.02 -11.49
CA SER A 144 -4.41 9.05 -10.52
C SER A 144 -4.42 7.61 -11.03
N GLY A 145 -3.44 6.83 -10.59
CA GLY A 145 -3.39 5.39 -10.86
C GLY A 145 -4.13 4.56 -9.81
N HIS A 146 -3.80 3.26 -9.79
CA HIS A 146 -4.31 2.30 -8.82
C HIS A 146 -3.80 2.52 -7.40
N TYR A 147 -2.75 3.31 -7.21
CA TYR A 147 -2.05 3.47 -5.96
C TYR A 147 -1.69 4.93 -5.73
N VAL A 148 -1.71 5.34 -4.46
CA VAL A 148 -1.15 6.60 -4.01
C VAL A 148 -0.46 6.40 -2.66
N GLN A 149 0.58 7.20 -2.43
CA GLN A 149 1.17 7.38 -1.12
C GLN A 149 1.27 8.88 -0.81
N LEU A 150 0.78 9.26 0.36
CA LEU A 150 0.73 10.64 0.80
C LEU A 150 1.43 10.76 2.15
N PRO A 151 2.24 11.81 2.38
CA PRO A 151 2.71 12.08 3.73
C PRO A 151 1.51 12.51 4.58
N MET A 152 1.47 12.09 5.85
CA MET A 152 0.42 12.44 6.80
C MET A 152 0.28 13.95 6.99
N SER A 153 1.37 14.70 6.81
CA SER A 153 1.37 16.17 6.80
C SER A 153 0.56 16.80 5.66
N ALA A 154 0.21 16.05 4.61
CA ALA A 154 -0.68 16.53 3.55
C ALA A 154 -2.15 16.64 4.00
N ILE A 155 -2.49 16.05 5.15
CA ILE A 155 -3.84 16.14 5.72
C ILE A 155 -3.90 17.38 6.61
N PRO A 156 -4.78 18.35 6.31
CA PRO A 156 -4.91 19.56 7.12
C PRO A 156 -5.23 19.22 8.58
N GLY A 157 -4.56 19.91 9.51
CA GLY A 157 -4.82 19.78 10.94
C GLY A 157 -4.10 18.62 11.65
N ILE A 158 -3.27 17.84 10.94
CA ILE A 158 -2.53 16.73 11.53
C ILE A 158 -1.12 17.13 11.96
N VAL A 159 -0.95 17.38 13.26
CA VAL A 159 0.36 17.55 13.92
C VAL A 159 0.29 16.98 15.33
N GLY A 160 1.40 16.39 15.81
CA GLY A 160 1.62 16.07 17.21
C GLY A 160 1.47 14.59 17.55
N ASP A 161 0.43 14.29 18.33
CA ASP A 161 0.20 13.00 18.98
C ASP A 161 -0.14 11.87 17.99
N PRO A 162 0.05 10.60 18.39
CA PRO A 162 -0.36 9.46 17.59
C PRO A 162 -1.85 9.49 17.25
N MET A 163 -2.18 9.26 15.98
CA MET A 163 -3.53 9.19 15.46
C MET A 163 -3.77 7.82 14.82
N THR A 164 -5.04 7.51 14.66
CA THR A 164 -5.50 6.38 13.87
C THR A 164 -5.97 6.89 12.52
N ILE A 165 -5.44 6.35 11.42
CA ILE A 165 -5.95 6.62 10.09
C ILE A 165 -7.10 5.65 9.83
N ARG A 166 -8.24 6.19 9.39
CA ARG A 166 -9.41 5.44 8.96
C ARG A 166 -9.63 5.67 7.47
N ILE A 167 -9.76 4.59 6.71
CA ILE A 167 -9.95 4.64 5.27
C ILE A 167 -11.29 3.99 4.92
N GLU A 168 -12.16 4.77 4.28
CA GLU A 168 -13.52 4.37 3.90
C GLU A 168 -13.65 4.43 2.38
N VAL A 169 -14.16 3.37 1.77
CA VAL A 169 -14.52 3.39 0.34
C VAL A 169 -15.91 3.97 0.21
N LEU A 170 -16.05 5.05 -0.55
CA LEU A 170 -17.34 5.70 -0.82
C LEU A 170 -18.02 5.08 -2.05
N GLU A 171 -17.23 4.72 -3.06
CA GLU A 171 -17.67 4.09 -4.31
C GLU A 171 -16.49 3.40 -5.01
N GLY A 172 -16.79 2.41 -5.86
CA GLY A 172 -15.80 1.76 -6.73
C GLY A 172 -15.27 0.42 -6.21
N SER A 173 -13.98 0.18 -6.46
CA SER A 173 -13.31 -1.09 -6.15
C SER A 173 -13.05 -1.25 -4.65
N ARG A 174 -12.72 -2.47 -4.23
CA ARG A 174 -12.12 -2.72 -2.92
C ARG A 174 -10.80 -1.96 -2.77
N VAL A 175 -10.49 -1.51 -1.56
CA VAL A 175 -9.25 -0.77 -1.25
C VAL A 175 -8.46 -1.50 -0.18
N GLY A 176 -7.16 -1.66 -0.43
CA GLY A 176 -6.15 -2.00 0.57
C GLY A 176 -5.39 -0.74 0.99
N ALA A 177 -4.87 -0.74 2.22
CA ALA A 177 -4.10 0.40 2.73
C ALA A 177 -3.09 0.01 3.81
N TYR A 178 -2.07 0.85 3.97
CA TYR A 178 -1.10 0.78 5.06
C TYR A 178 -0.70 2.18 5.55
N VAL A 179 -0.06 2.21 6.71
CA VAL A 179 0.80 3.31 7.13
C VAL A 179 2.22 2.81 7.36
N VAL A 180 3.20 3.65 7.04
CA VAL A 180 4.60 3.48 7.44
C VAL A 180 5.00 4.67 8.27
N THR A 181 5.23 4.44 9.57
CA THR A 181 5.77 5.45 10.48
C THR A 181 7.28 5.31 10.54
N VAL A 182 8.00 6.41 10.40
CA VAL A 182 9.46 6.47 10.43
C VAL A 182 9.92 7.30 11.63
N ASP A 183 10.74 6.72 12.50
CA ASP A 183 11.51 7.47 13.50
C ASP A 183 12.64 8.19 12.77
N GLN A 184 12.64 9.51 12.74
CA GLN A 184 13.61 10.30 11.98
C GLN A 184 15.00 10.30 12.62
N ILE A 185 15.14 9.87 13.88
CA ILE A 185 16.42 9.81 14.59
C ILE A 185 17.12 8.47 14.34
N SER A 186 16.45 7.36 14.66
CA SER A 186 17.01 6.02 14.43
C SER A 186 16.84 5.53 12.99
N SER A 187 15.92 6.16 12.25
CA SER A 187 15.48 5.75 10.92
C SER A 187 14.84 4.35 10.89
N ASP A 188 14.33 3.91 12.04
CA ASP A 188 13.49 2.73 12.19
C ASP A 188 12.12 2.97 11.55
N THR A 189 11.55 1.89 11.00
CA THR A 189 10.26 1.94 10.32
C THR A 189 9.29 0.95 10.94
N VAL A 190 8.03 1.35 11.02
CA VAL A 190 6.92 0.50 11.46
C VAL A 190 5.88 0.46 10.36
N PHE A 191 5.66 -0.72 9.80
CA PHE A 191 4.58 -0.98 8.85
C PHE A 191 3.33 -1.45 9.59
N VAL A 192 2.19 -0.81 9.30
CA VAL A 192 0.88 -1.25 9.78
C VAL A 192 -0.04 -1.44 8.59
N GLN A 193 -0.46 -2.69 8.36
CA GLN A 193 -1.52 -3.02 7.41
C GLN A 193 -2.87 -2.56 7.97
N GLY A 194 -3.70 -1.97 7.12
CA GLY A 194 -5.06 -1.64 7.50
C GLY A 194 -5.86 -2.89 7.83
N ARG A 195 -6.58 -2.83 8.95
CA ARG A 195 -7.45 -3.91 9.40
C ARG A 195 -8.90 -3.55 9.12
N PRO A 196 -9.65 -4.39 8.39
CA PRO A 196 -11.09 -4.22 8.26
C PRO A 196 -11.73 -4.24 9.64
N THR A 197 -12.58 -3.26 9.93
CA THR A 197 -13.42 -3.30 11.12
C THR A 197 -14.87 -3.39 10.69
N HIS A 198 -15.57 -4.41 11.18
CA HIS A 198 -17.01 -4.45 11.09
C HIS A 198 -17.57 -3.52 12.15
N LEU A 199 -18.22 -2.44 11.73
CA LEU A 199 -19.14 -1.75 12.61
C LEU A 199 -20.39 -2.64 12.69
N LEU A 200 -20.55 -3.35 13.80
CA LEU A 200 -21.84 -3.95 14.14
C LEU A 200 -22.81 -2.77 14.32
N ASN A 201 -23.78 -2.67 13.43
CA ASN A 201 -24.95 -1.81 13.63
C ASN A 201 -25.85 -2.41 14.72
#